data_AF-A0A6P2B3Y8-F1
#
_entry.id   AF-A0A6P2B3Y8-F1
#
_cell.length_a   1.000
_cell.length_b   1.000
_cell.length_c   1.000
_cell.angle_alpha   90.00
_cell.angle_beta   90.00
_cell.angle_gamma   90.00
#
_symmetry.space_group_name_H-M   'P 1'
#
loop_
_entity.id
_entity.type
_entity.pdbx_description
1 polymer ?
#
loop_
_entity_poly.entity_id
_entity_poly.type
_entity_poly.pdbx_seq_one_letter_code
_entity_poly.pdbx_strand_id
1 'polypeptide(L)' 'MTGSGKVVRTKGGKSHLRRRSSKRVKRQFDKTLEVTHTGDAKRVKALAPYLGKHKANPPG' A
#
# COMPACT_ATOMS: atom_id res chain seq x y z
N MET A 1 3.46 -1.99 6.49
CA MET A 1 3.54 -0.60 6.99
C MET A 1 4.94 -0.07 6.73
N THR A 2 5.14 1.25 6.65
CA THR A 2 6.50 1.83 6.67
C THR A 2 7.09 1.73 8.08
N GLY A 3 8.42 1.89 8.22
CA GLY A 3 9.06 1.96 9.54
C GLY A 3 8.53 3.10 10.43
N SER A 4 7.91 4.12 9.83
CA SER A 4 7.23 5.24 10.50
C SER A 4 5.74 4.98 10.81
N GLY A 5 5.22 3.77 10.58
CA GLY A 5 3.84 3.41 10.91
C GLY A 5 2.78 3.86 9.89
N LYS A 6 3.18 4.30 8.69
CA LYS A 6 2.24 4.69 7.63
C LYS A 6 1.73 3.47 6.86
N VAL A 7 0.43 3.49 6.56
CA VAL A 7 -0.22 2.50 5.70
C VAL A 7 0.00 2.92 4.24
N VAL A 8 0.49 1.98 3.43
CA VAL A 8 0.82 2.21 2.02
C VAL A 8 0.12 1.17 1.14
N ARG A 9 -0.11 1.51 -0.12
CA ARG A 9 -0.72 0.66 -1.14
C ARG A 9 -0.06 0.84 -2.49
N THR A 10 -0.29 -0.11 -3.39
CA THR A 10 0.09 0.02 -4.80
C THR A 10 -0.97 0.84 -5.55
N LYS A 11 -0.56 1.55 -6.60
CA LYS A 11 -1.50 2.21 -7.53
C LYS A 11 -2.31 1.14 -8.29
N GLY A 12 -3.64 1.24 -8.24
CA GLY A 12 -4.55 0.38 -9.01
C GLY A 12 -4.42 0.61 -10.52
N GLY A 13 -4.81 -0.39 -11.33
CA GLY A 13 -4.68 -0.34 -12.80
C GLY A 13 -3.29 -0.72 -13.33
N LYS A 14 -2.45 -1.37 -12.51
CA LYS A 14 -1.12 -1.85 -12.90
C LYS A 14 -1.15 -3.05 -13.85
N SER A 15 -2.24 -3.81 -13.88
CA SER A 15 -2.37 -5.07 -14.63
C SER A 15 -2.70 -4.88 -16.12
N HIS A 16 -3.74 -4.10 -16.45
CA HIS A 16 -4.25 -3.95 -17.81
C HIS A 16 -4.26 -2.50 -18.31
N LEU A 17 -4.48 -2.33 -19.62
CA LEU A 17 -4.61 -1.03 -20.31
C LEU A 17 -3.41 -0.09 -20.14
N ARG A 18 -2.24 -0.58 -19.71
CA ARG A 18 -1.02 0.22 -19.53
C ARG A 18 -0.66 1.01 -20.79
N ARG A 19 -0.93 0.49 -22.00
CA ARG A 19 -0.68 1.20 -23.26
C ARG A 19 -1.39 2.57 -23.32
N ARG A 20 -2.60 2.66 -22.78
CA ARG A 20 -3.43 3.88 -22.75
C ARG A 20 -3.07 4.83 -21.60
N SER A 21 -2.32 4.37 -20.60
CA SER A 21 -1.93 5.19 -19.45
C SER A 21 -0.78 6.15 -19.79
N SER A 22 -0.85 7.38 -19.25
CA SER A 22 0.22 8.37 -19.41
C SER A 22 1.54 7.92 -18.77
N LYS A 23 2.67 8.48 -19.24
CA LYS A 23 4.01 8.19 -18.68
C LYS A 23 4.07 8.46 -17.17
N ARG A 24 3.39 9.52 -16.68
CA ARG A 24 3.33 9.88 -15.25
C ARG A 24 2.63 8.79 -14.43
N VAL A 25 1.49 8.29 -14.90
CA VAL A 25 0.74 7.22 -14.22
C VAL A 25 1.54 5.93 -14.22
N LYS A 26 2.22 5.60 -15.33
CA LYS A 26 3.11 4.43 -15.40
C LYS A 26 4.18 4.43 -14.32
N ARG A 27 4.84 5.58 -14.09
CA ARG A 27 5.86 5.73 -13.03
C ARG A 27 5.30 5.55 -11.61
N GLN A 28 4.00 5.78 -11.41
CA GLN A 28 3.36 5.54 -10.11
C GLN A 28 3.06 4.06 -9.88
N PHE A 29 2.94 3.25 -10.92
CA PHE A 29 2.72 1.81 -10.77
C PHE A 29 3.90 1.09 -10.11
N ASP A 30 5.10 1.65 -10.20
CA ASP A 30 6.32 1.09 -9.61
C ASP A 30 6.59 1.61 -8.19
N LYS A 31 5.80 2.60 -7.74
CA LYS A 31 5.94 3.22 -6.42
C LYS A 31 4.85 2.76 -5.48
N THR A 32 5.19 2.72 -4.20
CA THR A 32 4.21 2.61 -3.10
C THR A 32 3.64 4.00 -2.80
N LEU A 33 2.33 4.07 -2.62
CA LEU A 33 1.59 5.29 -2.32
C LEU A 33 1.03 5.22 -0.90
N GLU A 34 1.09 6.32 -0.18
CA GLU A 34 0.46 6.42 1.14
C GLU A 34 -1.08 6.35 1.00
N VAL A 35 -1.74 5.68 1.94
CA VAL A 35 -3.20 5.68 2.03
C VAL A 35 -3.63 6.99 2.69
N THR A 36 -4.21 7.88 1.89
CA THR A 36 -4.63 9.22 2.34
C THR A 36 -5.98 9.22 3.04
N HIS A 37 -6.86 8.26 2.70
CA HIS A 37 -8.16 8.13 3.37
C HIS A 37 -7.99 7.57 4.79
N THR A 38 -8.36 8.38 5.77
CA THR A 38 -8.24 8.04 7.19
C THR A 38 -9.10 6.84 7.59
N GLY A 39 -10.29 6.69 6.98
CA GLY A 39 -11.18 5.55 7.21
C GLY A 39 -10.55 4.21 6.80
N ASP A 40 -9.94 4.16 5.62
CA ASP A 40 -9.24 2.96 5.14
C ASP A 40 -8.03 2.63 6.01
N ALA A 41 -7.26 3.64 6.40
CA ALA A 41 -6.12 3.44 7.28
C ALA A 41 -6.55 2.87 8.65
N LYS A 42 -7.67 3.34 9.23
CA LYS A 42 -8.23 2.79 10.48
C LYS A 42 -8.66 1.33 10.29
N ARG A 43 -9.41 1.03 9.22
CA ARG A 43 -9.88 -0.34 8.94
C ARG A 43 -8.71 -1.31 8.76
N VAL A 44 -7.67 -0.93 8.01
CA VAL A 44 -6.47 -1.75 7.81
C VAL A 44 -5.76 -2.03 9.13
N LYS A 45 -5.61 -1.02 10.00
CA LYS A 45 -4.99 -1.21 11.32
C LYS A 45 -5.81 -2.15 12.22
N ALA A 46 -7.13 -2.05 12.17
CA ALA A 46 -8.02 -2.92 12.95
C ALA A 46 -7.97 -4.37 12.47
N LEU A 47 -7.96 -4.60 11.15
CA LEU A 47 -7.93 -5.94 10.57
C LEU A 47 -6.56 -6.62 10.64
N ALA A 48 -5.48 -5.85 10.70
CA ALA A 48 -4.11 -6.36 10.74
C ALA A 48 -3.37 -5.86 12.00
N PRO A 49 -3.71 -6.37 13.20
CA PRO A 49 -3.18 -5.86 14.47
C PRO A 49 -1.67 -6.06 14.63
N TYR A 50 -1.10 -7.07 13.97
CA TYR A 50 0.32 -7.40 14.04
C TYR A 50 1.20 -6.63 13.05
N LEU A 51 0.60 -5.85 12.15
CA LEU A 51 1.30 -5.17 11.05
C LEU A 51 2.36 -4.15 11.52
N GLY A 52 2.21 -3.63 12.74
CA GLY A 52 3.19 -2.76 13.39
C GLY A 52 4.03 -3.44 14.48
N LYS A 53 3.68 -4.68 14.87
CA LYS A 53 4.32 -5.40 15.98
C LYS A 53 5.48 -6.27 15.50
N HIS A 54 5.32 -6.93 14.37
CA HIS A 54 6.32 -7.86 13.85
C HIS A 54 6.83 -7.40 12.49
N LYS A 55 8.17 -7.38 12.35
CA LYS A 55 8.85 -7.01 11.09
C LYS A 55 8.74 -8.10 10.02
N ALA A 56 8.59 -9.36 10.47
CA ALA A 56 8.38 -10.56 9.66
C ALA A 56 7.39 -11.48 10.40
N ASN A 57 6.81 -12.45 9.69
CA ASN A 57 5.94 -13.43 10.34
C ASN A 57 6.75 -14.21 11.40
N PRO A 58 6.33 -14.25 12.68
CA PRO A 58 7.06 -14.99 13.69
C PRO A 58 7.14 -16.48 13.29
N PRO A 59 8.28 -17.16 13.56
CA PRO A 59 8.33 -18.61 13.46
C PRO A 59 7.30 -19.18 14.45
N GLY A 60 6.46 -20.10 13.96
CA GLY A 60 5.48 -20.81 14.77
C GLY A 60 6.13 -21.75 15.76
#